data_AF-A0A941M5T1-F1
#
_entry.id   AF-A0A941M5T1-F1
#
_cell.length_a   1.000
_cell.length_b   1.000
_cell.length_c   1.000
_cell.angle_alpha   90.00
_cell.angle_beta   90.00
_cell.angle_gamma   90.00
#
_symmetry.space_group_name_H-M   'P 1'
#
loop_
_entity.id
_entity.type
_entity.pdbx_description
1 polymer ?
#
loop_
_entity_poly.entity_id
_entity_poly.type
_entity_poly.pdbx_seq_one_letter_code
_entity_poly.pdbx_strand_id
1 'polypeptide(L)'
;MTGILRVAKANLFSGLNNFGEDSILDKKYAEYFGFTEKDVNMLLHRSKMDQNPETAQTLKSWYNEYNIGELTIYNPWSIMNCLANAGEYKAYWVGTASTALIEQALIMDKFQEDIQRLVKGETIEMIANSKMVFTDIKSSSNALYNLLLFLGYLTAEKAKQELDGITYICQVKIPNYEVKGVFMTSVVEWIESKFKTDARSYRTFVTQLLSGDVPKFIETLKVYLNTSASYTISIN
;
A
#
# COMPACT_ATOMS: atom_id res chain seq x y z
N MET A 1 1.79 -18.40 16.35
CA MET A 1 1.40 -16.98 16.42
C MET A 1 1.47 -16.46 14.99
N THR A 2 0.35 -16.11 14.36
CA THR A 2 0.31 -15.53 13.00
C THR A 2 0.35 -14.01 13.15
N GLY A 3 1.53 -13.41 12.99
CA GLY A 3 1.74 -11.97 13.18
C GLY A 3 2.10 -11.28 11.87
N ILE A 4 1.26 -10.33 11.44
CA ILE A 4 1.52 -9.44 10.29
C ILE A 4 2.70 -8.49 10.59
N LEU A 5 2.86 -8.06 11.85
CA LEU A 5 4.17 -7.68 12.37
C LEU A 5 4.55 -8.54 13.57
N ARG A 6 5.85 -8.80 13.67
CA ARG A 6 6.53 -9.18 14.91
C ARG A 6 6.37 -8.06 15.92
N VAL A 7 5.25 -7.99 16.63
CA VAL A 7 5.09 -7.08 17.77
C VAL A 7 6.21 -7.39 18.78
N ALA A 8 7.12 -6.43 18.92
CA ALA A 8 8.08 -6.27 20.02
C ALA A 8 8.77 -7.56 20.54
N LYS A 9 9.76 -8.08 19.80
CA LYS A 9 10.79 -8.97 20.37
C LYS A 9 12.09 -8.24 20.75
N ALA A 10 12.09 -6.90 20.76
CA ALA A 10 13.18 -6.16 21.39
C ALA A 10 12.97 -6.20 22.93
N ASN A 11 13.67 -7.13 23.57
CA ASN A 11 14.01 -7.18 25.01
C ASN A 11 13.08 -7.81 26.07
N LEU A 12 11.97 -8.48 25.75
CA LEU A 12 11.09 -9.03 26.82
C LEU A 12 10.90 -10.55 26.90
N PHE A 13 11.36 -11.36 25.92
CA PHE A 13 11.19 -12.82 25.99
C PHE A 13 12.42 -13.58 25.48
N SER A 14 13.50 -13.58 26.26
CA SER A 14 14.69 -14.42 25.98
C SER A 14 14.46 -15.92 26.21
N GLY A 15 13.29 -16.33 26.73
CA GLY A 15 12.95 -17.72 27.04
C GLY A 15 12.06 -18.47 26.03
N LEU A 16 11.62 -17.85 24.93
CA LEU A 16 10.65 -18.44 23.98
C LEU A 16 11.21 -18.49 22.55
N ASN A 17 12.28 -19.25 22.35
CA ASN A 17 13.11 -19.20 21.13
C ASN A 17 12.72 -20.19 20.00
N ASN A 18 11.63 -20.96 20.14
CA ASN A 18 11.31 -22.08 19.25
C ASN A 18 9.83 -22.19 18.81
N PHE A 19 9.08 -21.08 18.73
CA PHE A 19 7.81 -21.13 18.01
C PHE A 19 8.11 -21.24 16.51
N GLY A 20 7.45 -22.17 15.79
CA GLY A 20 7.41 -22.12 14.34
C GLY A 20 6.84 -20.76 13.91
N GLU A 21 7.62 -20.00 13.15
CA GLU A 21 7.27 -18.66 12.67
C GLU A 21 6.93 -18.78 11.18
N ASP A 22 5.64 -18.74 10.84
CA ASP A 22 5.16 -18.68 9.45
C ASP A 22 4.82 -17.22 9.12
N SER A 23 5.39 -16.73 8.03
CA SER A 23 5.22 -15.39 7.47
C SER A 23 4.14 -15.35 6.39
N ILE A 24 3.85 -14.16 5.88
CA ILE A 24 2.91 -14.00 4.74
C ILE A 24 3.40 -14.66 3.44
N LEU A 25 4.67 -15.07 3.37
CA LEU A 25 5.23 -15.78 2.21
C LEU A 25 5.12 -17.31 2.35
N ASP A 26 4.72 -17.81 3.52
CA ASP A 26 4.65 -19.23 3.84
C ASP A 26 3.24 -19.79 3.58
N LYS A 27 3.18 -20.99 3.00
CA LYS A 27 1.91 -21.61 2.55
C LYS A 27 1.09 -22.20 3.70
N LYS A 28 1.75 -22.64 4.76
CA LYS A 28 1.19 -23.55 5.77
C LYS A 28 -0.09 -23.03 6.43
N TYR A 29 -0.18 -21.72 6.65
CA TYR A 29 -1.31 -21.08 7.33
C TYR A 29 -1.97 -19.99 6.50
N ALA A 30 -1.76 -19.98 5.19
CA ALA A 30 -2.21 -18.90 4.31
C ALA A 30 -3.72 -18.61 4.44
N GLU A 31 -4.56 -19.64 4.55
CA GLU A 31 -6.02 -19.52 4.68
C GLU A 31 -6.49 -18.79 5.96
N TYR A 32 -5.64 -18.67 6.98
CA TYR A 32 -5.98 -18.04 8.26
C TYR A 32 -5.63 -16.55 8.32
N PHE A 33 -5.00 -15.99 7.29
CA PHE A 33 -4.63 -14.57 7.25
C PHE A 33 -5.77 -13.66 6.78
N GLY A 34 -6.82 -14.21 6.18
CA GLY A 34 -7.93 -13.41 5.70
C GLY A 34 -9.12 -14.24 5.21
N PHE A 35 -10.00 -13.62 4.44
CA PHE A 35 -11.14 -14.32 3.86
C PHE A 35 -10.80 -14.85 2.48
N THR A 36 -11.20 -16.07 2.21
CA THR A 36 -11.12 -16.66 0.87
C THR A 36 -12.29 -16.17 0.01
N GLU A 37 -12.19 -16.41 -1.30
CA GLU A 37 -13.30 -16.20 -2.24
C GLU A 37 -14.59 -16.91 -1.79
N LYS A 38 -14.47 -18.11 -1.21
CA LYS A 38 -15.60 -18.87 -0.68
C LYS A 38 -16.25 -18.16 0.52
N ASP A 39 -15.44 -17.61 1.43
CA ASP A 39 -15.94 -16.92 2.62
C ASP A 39 -16.69 -15.65 2.23
N VAL A 40 -16.12 -14.84 1.32
CA VAL A 40 -16.74 -13.60 0.83
C VAL A 40 -18.06 -13.88 0.12
N ASN A 41 -18.12 -14.88 -0.76
CA ASN A 41 -19.36 -15.25 -1.43
C ASN A 41 -20.45 -15.71 -0.44
N MET A 42 -20.07 -16.46 0.59
CA MET A 42 -21.01 -16.85 1.65
C MET A 42 -21.52 -15.62 2.44
N LEU A 43 -20.64 -14.67 2.76
CA LEU A 43 -21.00 -13.46 3.48
C LEU A 43 -21.93 -12.56 2.65
N LEU A 44 -21.65 -12.38 1.36
CA LEU A 44 -22.50 -11.62 0.44
C LEU A 44 -23.90 -12.20 0.29
N HIS A 45 -23.99 -13.54 0.20
CA HIS A 45 -25.28 -14.21 0.15
C HIS A 45 -26.09 -14.01 1.44
N ARG A 46 -25.43 -14.16 2.59
CA ARG A 46 -26.06 -13.96 3.91
C ARG A 46 -26.51 -12.52 4.14
N SER A 47 -25.77 -11.55 3.61
CA SER A 47 -26.13 -10.13 3.69
C SER A 47 -27.13 -9.69 2.61
N LYS A 48 -27.53 -10.58 1.69
CA LYS A 48 -28.39 -10.29 0.53
C LYS A 48 -27.81 -9.21 -0.38
N MET A 49 -26.48 -9.10 -0.44
CA MET A 49 -25.75 -8.15 -1.28
C MET A 49 -25.25 -8.77 -2.59
N ASP A 50 -25.71 -9.97 -2.90
CA ASP A 50 -25.38 -10.74 -4.11
C ASP A 50 -26.39 -10.55 -5.26
N GLN A 51 -27.32 -9.61 -5.12
CA GLN A 51 -28.40 -9.39 -6.11
C GLN A 51 -27.90 -8.74 -7.41
N ASN A 52 -26.82 -7.95 -7.33
CA ASN A 52 -26.15 -7.39 -8.49
C ASN A 52 -24.87 -8.21 -8.78
N PRO A 53 -24.74 -8.84 -9.97
CA PRO A 53 -23.54 -9.59 -10.35
C PRO A 53 -22.23 -8.77 -10.28
N GLU A 54 -22.30 -7.45 -10.45
CA GLU A 54 -21.11 -6.59 -10.40
C GLU A 54 -20.60 -6.37 -8.97
N THR A 55 -21.42 -6.55 -7.93
CA THR A 55 -21.05 -6.27 -6.54
C THR A 55 -19.83 -7.07 -6.10
N ALA A 56 -19.78 -8.36 -6.44
CA ALA A 56 -18.64 -9.22 -6.10
C ALA A 56 -17.35 -8.75 -6.82
N GLN A 57 -17.45 -8.36 -8.09
CA GLN A 57 -16.32 -7.87 -8.87
C GLN A 57 -15.79 -6.54 -8.33
N THR A 58 -16.66 -5.58 -8.03
CA THR A 58 -16.24 -4.30 -7.44
C THR A 58 -15.63 -4.51 -6.06
N LEU A 59 -16.24 -5.36 -5.23
CA LEU A 59 -15.73 -5.69 -3.90
C LEU A 59 -14.33 -6.34 -3.97
N LYS A 60 -14.12 -7.22 -4.94
CA LYS A 60 -12.80 -7.81 -5.24
C LYS A 60 -11.76 -6.76 -5.57
N SER A 61 -12.07 -5.81 -6.45
CA SER A 61 -11.14 -4.72 -6.81
C SER A 61 -10.81 -3.79 -5.64
N TRP A 62 -11.67 -3.72 -4.62
CA TRP A 62 -11.46 -2.88 -3.45
C TRP A 62 -10.67 -3.57 -2.32
N TYR A 63 -10.87 -4.86 -2.08
CA TYR A 63 -10.42 -5.49 -0.83
C TYR A 63 -9.67 -6.82 -0.96
N ASN A 64 -9.47 -7.33 -2.18
CA ASN A 64 -8.76 -8.59 -2.44
C ASN A 64 -7.27 -8.34 -2.82
N GLU A 65 -6.65 -9.35 -3.44
CA GLU A 65 -5.32 -9.37 -4.05
C GLU A 65 -4.15 -9.40 -3.04
N TYR A 66 -4.42 -9.78 -1.79
CA TYR A 66 -3.36 -10.11 -0.84
C TYR A 66 -2.91 -11.56 -1.08
N ASN A 67 -1.69 -11.73 -1.60
CA ASN A 67 -1.12 -13.05 -1.87
C ASN A 67 -0.34 -13.52 -0.65
N ILE A 68 -0.89 -14.51 0.03
CA ILE A 68 -0.31 -15.13 1.21
C ILE A 68 0.03 -16.56 0.88
N GLY A 69 1.32 -16.92 0.84
CA GLY A 69 1.74 -18.30 0.57
C GLY A 69 1.08 -18.94 -0.67
N GLU A 70 0.96 -18.16 -1.76
CA GLU A 70 0.28 -18.51 -3.03
C GLU A 70 -1.26 -18.54 -3.00
N LEU A 71 -1.89 -18.27 -1.86
CA LEU A 71 -3.33 -18.07 -1.75
C LEU A 71 -3.68 -16.58 -1.78
N THR A 72 -4.55 -16.19 -2.70
CA THR A 72 -5.09 -14.83 -2.75
C THR A 72 -6.29 -14.71 -1.80
N ILE A 73 -6.23 -13.74 -0.88
CA ILE A 73 -7.24 -13.51 0.15
C ILE A 73 -7.69 -12.04 0.20
N TYR A 74 -8.86 -11.85 0.80
CA TYR A 74 -9.45 -10.55 1.10
C TYR A 74 -9.08 -10.10 2.51
N ASN A 75 -8.96 -8.78 2.70
CA ASN A 75 -8.82 -8.18 4.03
C ASN A 75 -10.13 -8.34 4.84
N PRO A 76 -10.14 -9.08 5.96
CA PRO A 76 -11.37 -9.33 6.72
C PRO A 76 -12.02 -8.06 7.27
N TRP A 77 -11.20 -7.11 7.74
CA TRP A 77 -11.70 -5.87 8.32
C TRP A 77 -12.44 -5.05 7.28
N SER A 78 -11.87 -4.89 6.09
CA SER A 78 -12.50 -4.14 5.01
C SER A 78 -13.78 -4.81 4.51
N ILE A 79 -13.81 -6.14 4.40
CA ILE A 79 -15.03 -6.88 4.07
C ILE A 79 -16.12 -6.66 5.10
N MET A 80 -15.82 -6.88 6.39
CA MET A 80 -16.82 -6.76 7.46
C MET A 80 -17.38 -5.34 7.54
N ASN A 81 -16.53 -4.32 7.38
CA ASN A 81 -17.00 -2.93 7.38
C ASN A 81 -17.81 -2.57 6.14
N CYS A 82 -17.42 -3.04 4.94
CA CYS A 82 -18.22 -2.84 3.73
C CYS A 82 -19.63 -3.41 3.90
N LEU A 83 -19.75 -4.63 4.40
CA LEU A 83 -21.03 -5.28 4.64
C LEU A 83 -21.85 -4.57 5.73
N ALA A 84 -21.20 -4.11 6.81
CA ALA A 84 -21.86 -3.35 7.87
C ALA A 84 -22.37 -1.97 7.41
N ASN A 85 -21.69 -1.36 6.43
CA ASN A 85 -22.05 -0.07 5.84
C ASN A 85 -22.82 -0.22 4.53
N ALA A 86 -23.75 -1.17 4.47
CA ALA A 86 -24.68 -1.36 3.34
C ALA A 86 -24.01 -1.52 1.96
N GLY A 87 -22.78 -2.05 1.90
CA GLY A 87 -22.05 -2.26 0.66
C GLY A 87 -21.34 -1.02 0.13
N GLU A 88 -21.19 0.03 0.95
CA GLU A 88 -20.41 1.21 0.55
C GLU A 88 -18.92 0.88 0.45
N TYR A 89 -18.33 1.14 -0.70
CA TYR A 89 -16.90 0.95 -0.94
C TYR A 89 -16.08 2.14 -0.44
N LYS A 90 -15.27 1.92 0.60
CA LYS A 90 -14.39 2.91 1.23
C LYS A 90 -13.06 2.27 1.67
N ALA A 91 -12.09 3.10 2.00
CA ALA A 91 -10.89 2.67 2.71
C ALA A 91 -11.22 2.51 4.21
N TYR A 92 -11.44 1.27 4.64
CA TYR A 92 -11.80 0.86 6.01
C TYR A 92 -10.61 0.41 6.85
N TRP A 93 -9.60 -0.21 6.23
CA TRP A 93 -8.38 -0.70 6.86
C TRP A 93 -7.32 0.39 7.00
N VAL A 94 -7.24 1.28 6.03
CA VAL A 94 -6.31 2.41 6.07
C VAL A 94 -6.74 3.37 7.20
N GLY A 95 -5.82 3.65 8.12
CA GLY A 95 -6.04 4.60 9.22
C GLY A 95 -6.45 3.98 10.56
N THR A 96 -6.52 2.64 10.67
CA THR A 96 -6.81 1.96 11.94
C THR A 96 -5.58 1.75 12.83
N ALA A 97 -4.39 2.11 12.37
CA ALA A 97 -3.11 2.00 13.08
C ALA A 97 -2.27 3.28 12.95
N SER A 98 -1.24 3.44 13.77
CA SER A 98 -0.29 4.56 13.66
C SER A 98 0.54 4.45 12.39
N THR A 99 0.09 5.09 11.31
CA THR A 99 0.67 5.06 9.95
C THR A 99 1.68 6.17 9.68
N ALA A 100 1.91 7.07 10.64
CA ALA A 100 2.73 8.27 10.45
C ALA A 100 4.14 8.00 9.89
N LEU A 101 4.80 6.90 10.29
CA LEU A 101 6.12 6.54 9.75
C LEU A 101 6.08 6.17 8.26
N ILE A 102 4.99 5.51 7.84
CA ILE A 102 4.79 5.09 6.46
C ILE A 102 4.47 6.32 5.61
N GLU A 103 3.51 7.13 6.05
CA GLU A 103 3.11 8.36 5.37
C GLU A 103 4.32 9.29 5.17
N GLN A 104 5.14 9.47 6.21
CA GLN A 104 6.39 10.24 6.09
C GLN A 104 7.38 9.63 5.09
N ALA A 105 7.47 8.30 5.01
CA ALA A 105 8.32 7.65 4.04
C ALA A 105 7.79 7.82 2.61
N LEU A 106 6.48 7.67 2.40
CA LEU A 106 5.82 7.77 1.10
C LEU A 106 5.95 9.16 0.46
N ILE A 107 6.26 10.21 1.23
CA ILE A 107 6.50 11.58 0.72
C ILE A 107 7.99 11.93 0.57
N MET A 108 8.92 11.01 0.82
CA MET A 108 10.35 11.31 0.63
C MET A 108 10.73 11.28 -0.84
N ASP A 109 11.48 12.28 -1.31
CA ASP A 109 11.93 12.43 -2.71
C ASP A 109 12.54 11.13 -3.28
N LYS A 110 13.38 10.45 -2.49
CA LYS A 110 14.11 9.26 -2.93
C LYS A 110 13.24 8.05 -3.28
N PHE A 111 11.96 8.04 -2.90
CA PHE A 111 11.05 6.93 -3.17
C PHE A 111 10.01 7.27 -4.26
N GLN A 112 9.93 8.52 -4.71
CA GLN A 112 8.79 9.00 -5.51
C GLN A 112 8.67 8.34 -6.89
N GLU A 113 9.79 8.02 -7.52
CA GLU A 113 9.77 7.31 -8.80
C GLU A 113 9.05 5.97 -8.65
N ASP A 114 9.45 5.20 -7.65
CA ASP A 114 8.89 3.89 -7.33
C ASP A 114 7.43 3.99 -6.83
N ILE A 115 7.09 4.98 -6.01
CA ILE A 115 5.70 5.24 -5.60
C ILE A 115 4.81 5.54 -6.81
N GLN A 116 5.28 6.35 -7.77
CA GLN A 116 4.52 6.66 -8.98
C GLN A 116 4.33 5.43 -9.88
N ARG A 117 5.36 4.58 -10.01
CA ARG A 117 5.28 3.30 -10.73
C ARG A 117 4.24 2.38 -10.10
N LEU A 118 4.25 2.24 -8.78
CA LEU A 118 3.24 1.47 -8.03
C LEU A 118 1.82 2.00 -8.26
N VAL A 119 1.62 3.33 -8.24
CA VAL A 119 0.31 3.96 -8.52
C VAL A 119 -0.18 3.66 -9.94
N LYS A 120 0.73 3.54 -10.91
CA LYS A 120 0.41 3.11 -12.29
C LYS A 120 0.08 1.62 -12.40
N GLY A 121 0.27 0.85 -11.33
CA GLY A 121 0.04 -0.60 -11.30
C GLY A 121 1.27 -1.42 -11.73
N GLU A 122 2.44 -0.80 -11.81
CA GLU A 122 3.69 -1.51 -12.04
C GLU A 122 4.17 -2.25 -10.78
N THR A 123 5.10 -3.19 -10.97
CA THR A 123 5.75 -3.92 -9.88
C THR A 123 7.13 -3.35 -9.57
N ILE A 124 7.57 -3.56 -8.33
CA ILE A 124 8.92 -3.26 -7.85
C ILE A 124 9.60 -4.56 -7.43
N GLU A 125 10.88 -4.69 -7.74
CA GLU A 125 11.71 -5.80 -7.26
C GLU A 125 12.28 -5.49 -5.87
N MET A 126 12.19 -6.46 -4.97
CA MET A 126 12.73 -6.35 -3.63
C MET A 126 13.22 -7.70 -3.12
N ILE A 127 14.10 -7.67 -2.13
CA ILE A 127 14.50 -8.85 -1.36
C ILE A 127 13.71 -8.84 -0.06
N ALA A 128 12.74 -9.73 0.04
CA ALA A 128 11.97 -9.92 1.27
C ALA A 128 12.77 -10.77 2.26
N ASN A 129 12.82 -10.30 3.50
CA ASN A 129 13.44 -11.02 4.61
C ASN A 129 12.47 -11.04 5.79
N SER A 130 11.86 -12.20 6.03
CA SER A 130 10.88 -12.40 7.10
C SER A 130 11.46 -12.20 8.51
N LYS A 131 12.79 -12.14 8.65
CA LYS A 131 13.54 -11.95 9.90
C LYS A 131 14.06 -10.52 10.09
N MET A 132 13.81 -9.60 9.15
CA MET A 132 14.30 -8.23 9.22
C MET A 132 13.71 -7.48 10.43
N VAL A 133 14.56 -6.78 11.19
CA VAL A 133 14.14 -5.87 12.25
C VAL A 133 14.07 -4.46 11.68
N PHE A 134 12.91 -3.82 11.76
CA PHE A 134 12.67 -2.46 11.24
C PHE A 134 13.21 -1.38 12.18
N THR A 135 14.52 -1.33 12.39
CA THR A 135 15.13 -0.29 13.24
C THR A 135 15.41 1.02 12.50
N ASP A 136 15.50 1.00 11.16
CA ASP A 136 15.67 2.22 10.36
C ASP A 136 15.08 2.09 8.95
N ILE A 137 13.79 2.37 8.82
CA ILE A 137 13.05 2.36 7.54
C ILE A 137 13.63 3.38 6.55
N LYS A 138 14.35 4.41 7.03
CA LYS A 138 14.98 5.43 6.20
C LYS A 138 16.33 4.98 5.65
N SER A 139 16.88 3.84 6.09
CA SER A 139 18.20 3.38 5.67
C SER A 139 18.27 2.93 4.20
N SER A 140 17.22 2.32 3.64
CA SER A 140 17.21 1.83 2.24
C SER A 140 15.80 1.65 1.68
N SER A 141 15.66 1.65 0.34
CA SER A 141 14.40 1.35 -0.34
C SER A 141 13.90 -0.07 -0.04
N ASN A 142 14.82 -1.04 0.02
CA ASN A 142 14.44 -2.42 0.35
C ASN A 142 13.85 -2.54 1.77
N ALA A 143 14.32 -1.74 2.74
CA ALA A 143 13.76 -1.71 4.09
C ALA A 143 12.31 -1.19 4.11
N LEU A 144 12.03 -0.12 3.35
CA LEU A 144 10.68 0.40 3.17
C LEU A 144 9.78 -0.64 2.49
N TYR A 145 10.22 -1.28 1.42
CA TYR A 145 9.39 -2.25 0.70
C TYR A 145 9.10 -3.50 1.54
N ASN A 146 10.06 -3.96 2.34
CA ASN A 146 9.80 -4.99 3.36
C ASN A 146 8.72 -4.55 4.33
N LEU A 147 8.83 -3.33 4.88
CA LEU A 147 7.82 -2.82 5.80
C LEU A 147 6.45 -2.78 5.13
N LEU A 148 6.34 -2.16 3.96
CA LEU A 148 5.09 -2.03 3.23
C LEU A 148 4.48 -3.41 2.90
N LEU A 149 5.29 -4.39 2.50
CA LEU A 149 4.85 -5.76 2.23
C LEU A 149 4.30 -6.44 3.48
N PHE A 150 5.07 -6.46 4.57
CA PHE A 150 4.63 -7.11 5.81
C PHE A 150 3.49 -6.38 6.50
N LEU A 151 3.32 -5.08 6.27
CA LEU A 151 2.17 -4.32 6.73
C LEU A 151 0.92 -4.49 5.87
N GLY A 152 1.01 -5.10 4.68
CA GLY A 152 -0.12 -5.20 3.75
C GLY A 152 -0.39 -3.95 2.90
N TYR A 153 0.56 -3.01 2.83
CA TYR A 153 0.52 -1.93 1.83
C TYR A 153 1.00 -2.40 0.44
N LEU A 154 1.75 -3.49 0.40
CA LEU A 154 2.13 -4.19 -0.82
C LEU A 154 1.77 -5.67 -0.71
N THR A 155 1.60 -6.30 -1.87
CA THR A 155 1.39 -7.74 -2.03
C THR A 155 2.46 -8.30 -2.96
N ALA A 156 2.92 -9.52 -2.72
CA ALA A 156 3.86 -10.20 -3.59
C ALA A 156 3.11 -10.82 -4.77
N GLU A 157 3.29 -10.27 -5.97
CA GLU A 157 2.78 -10.89 -7.20
C GLU A 157 3.58 -12.14 -7.54
N LYS A 158 4.90 -12.08 -7.34
CA LYS A 158 5.79 -13.23 -7.43
C LYS A 158 6.73 -13.24 -6.24
N ALA A 159 6.99 -14.41 -5.71
CA ALA A 159 7.98 -14.63 -4.67
C ALA A 159 8.75 -15.92 -4.97
N LYS A 160 10.08 -15.84 -5.03
CA LYS A 160 10.96 -16.98 -5.20
C LYS A 160 11.92 -17.05 -4.03
N GLN A 161 11.91 -18.15 -3.30
CA GLN A 161 12.85 -18.38 -2.22
C GLN A 161 14.27 -18.53 -2.77
N GLU A 162 15.21 -17.85 -2.14
CA GLU A 162 16.64 -17.97 -2.44
C GLU A 162 17.22 -19.26 -1.87
N LEU A 163 18.40 -19.64 -2.35
CA LEU A 163 19.11 -20.85 -1.91
C LEU A 163 19.51 -20.81 -0.43
N ASP A 164 19.56 -19.61 0.17
CA ASP A 164 19.83 -19.44 1.60
C ASP A 164 18.69 -19.95 2.50
N GLY A 165 17.51 -20.22 1.94
CA GLY A 165 16.32 -20.67 2.66
C GLY A 165 15.72 -19.62 3.62
N ILE A 166 16.19 -18.37 3.56
CA ILE A 166 15.83 -17.28 4.48
C ILE A 166 15.19 -16.11 3.71
N THR A 167 15.71 -15.78 2.54
CA THR A 167 15.28 -14.62 1.76
C THR A 167 14.46 -15.02 0.54
N TYR A 168 13.67 -14.07 0.05
CA TYR A 168 12.88 -14.22 -1.16
C TYR A 168 13.15 -13.06 -2.09
N ILE A 169 13.33 -13.33 -3.39
CA ILE A 169 13.25 -12.32 -4.43
C ILE A 169 11.77 -12.16 -4.80
N CYS A 170 11.25 -10.96 -4.62
CA CYS A 170 9.84 -10.66 -4.81
C CYS A 170 9.63 -9.56 -5.86
N GLN A 171 8.55 -9.70 -6.64
CA GLN A 171 7.94 -8.60 -7.39
C GLN A 171 6.68 -8.18 -6.63
N VAL A 172 6.66 -6.95 -6.13
CA VAL A 172 5.59 -6.42 -5.27
C VAL A 172 4.79 -5.33 -5.97
N LYS A 173 3.50 -5.26 -5.67
CA LYS A 173 2.56 -4.24 -6.18
C LYS A 173 1.58 -3.79 -5.10
N ILE A 174 0.84 -2.72 -5.39
CA ILE A 174 -0.33 -2.33 -4.58
C ILE A 174 -1.44 -3.38 -4.79
N PRO A 175 -2.06 -3.92 -3.74
CA PRO A 175 -3.04 -5.00 -3.88
C PRO A 175 -4.35 -4.53 -4.52
N ASN A 176 -4.92 -3.42 -4.03
CA ASN A 176 -6.30 -3.06 -4.33
C ASN A 176 -6.54 -1.54 -4.28
N TYR A 177 -7.77 -1.11 -4.59
CA TYR A 177 -8.12 0.31 -4.61
C TYR A 177 -8.06 1.00 -3.25
N GLU A 178 -8.38 0.29 -2.17
CA GLU A 178 -8.27 0.83 -0.81
C GLU A 178 -6.84 1.28 -0.51
N VAL A 179 -5.86 0.41 -0.76
CA VAL A 179 -4.45 0.75 -0.53
C VAL A 179 -3.93 1.75 -1.57
N LYS A 180 -4.37 1.64 -2.83
CA LYS A 180 -4.00 2.58 -3.89
C LYS A 180 -4.36 4.03 -3.54
N GLY A 181 -5.48 4.25 -2.85
CA GLY A 181 -5.87 5.56 -2.35
C GLY A 181 -4.80 6.21 -1.48
N VAL A 182 -4.13 5.43 -0.61
CA VAL A 182 -3.06 5.93 0.27
C VAL A 182 -1.86 6.43 -0.52
N PHE A 183 -1.41 5.64 -1.49
CA PHE A 183 -0.27 5.99 -2.33
C PHE A 183 -0.60 7.21 -3.19
N MET A 184 -1.82 7.28 -3.74
CA MET A 184 -2.27 8.46 -4.50
C MET A 184 -2.30 9.73 -3.64
N THR A 185 -2.84 9.66 -2.42
CA THR A 185 -2.83 10.79 -1.48
C THR A 185 -1.39 11.21 -1.16
N SER A 186 -0.50 10.26 -0.91
CA SER A 186 0.91 10.55 -0.61
C SER A 186 1.63 11.24 -1.78
N VAL A 187 1.34 10.87 -3.03
CA VAL A 187 1.88 11.55 -4.21
C VAL A 187 1.38 12.98 -4.29
N VAL A 188 0.10 13.23 -3.98
CA VAL A 188 -0.46 14.59 -3.95
C VAL A 188 0.23 15.42 -2.87
N GLU A 189 0.34 14.90 -1.64
CA GLU A 189 1.02 15.57 -0.53
C GLU A 189 2.49 15.86 -0.84
N TRP A 190 3.19 14.94 -1.51
CA TRP A 190 4.56 15.17 -1.96
C TRP A 190 4.65 16.34 -2.95
N ILE A 191 3.75 16.41 -3.94
CA ILE A 191 3.68 17.50 -4.91
C ILE A 191 3.37 18.83 -4.20
N GLU A 192 2.38 18.83 -3.29
CA GLU A 192 2.02 20.01 -2.50
C GLU A 192 3.22 20.56 -1.72
N SER A 193 3.94 19.67 -1.03
CA SER A 193 5.16 20.01 -0.29
C SER A 193 6.26 20.55 -1.21
N LYS A 194 6.46 19.91 -2.37
CA LYS A 194 7.53 20.28 -3.32
C LYS A 194 7.28 21.62 -4.00
N PHE A 195 6.04 21.91 -4.36
CA PHE A 195 5.64 23.12 -5.09
C PHE A 195 5.03 24.20 -4.19
N LYS A 196 4.92 23.95 -2.87
CA LYS A 196 4.26 24.83 -1.90
C LYS A 196 2.88 25.27 -2.36
N THR A 197 2.12 24.31 -2.88
CA THR A 197 0.78 24.50 -3.42
C THR A 197 -0.22 23.70 -2.61
N ASP A 198 -1.49 24.08 -2.64
CA ASP A 198 -2.55 23.34 -1.96
C ASP A 198 -3.22 22.30 -2.90
N ALA A 199 -3.94 21.33 -2.32
CA ALA A 199 -4.64 20.27 -3.04
C ALA A 199 -5.59 20.76 -4.13
N ARG A 200 -6.28 21.88 -3.89
CA ARG A 200 -7.23 22.46 -4.83
C ARG A 200 -6.50 23.07 -6.02
N SER A 201 -5.40 23.76 -5.77
CA SER A 201 -4.51 24.33 -6.79
C SER A 201 -3.88 23.24 -7.65
N TYR A 202 -3.41 22.14 -7.04
CA TYR A 202 -2.94 20.96 -7.79
C TYR A 202 -4.06 20.29 -8.61
N ARG A 203 -5.23 20.06 -8.02
CA ARG A 203 -6.37 19.46 -8.73
C ARG A 203 -6.83 20.34 -9.89
N THR A 204 -6.83 21.66 -9.71
CA THR A 204 -7.15 22.62 -10.76
C THR A 204 -6.15 22.52 -11.91
N PHE A 205 -4.86 22.46 -11.59
CA PHE A 205 -3.79 22.27 -12.58
C PHE A 205 -3.97 20.99 -13.41
N VAL A 206 -4.23 19.85 -12.75
CA VAL A 206 -4.49 18.57 -13.45
C VAL A 206 -5.77 18.65 -14.28
N THR A 207 -6.83 19.28 -13.75
CA THR A 207 -8.11 19.42 -14.48
C THR A 207 -7.95 20.28 -15.73
N GLN A 208 -7.17 21.36 -15.67
CA GLN A 208 -6.86 22.20 -16.83
C GLN A 208 -6.08 21.41 -17.90
N LEU A 209 -5.12 20.57 -17.49
CA LEU A 209 -4.42 19.67 -18.42
C LEU A 209 -5.39 18.69 -19.10
N LEU A 210 -6.22 18.00 -18.31
CA LEU A 210 -7.14 16.97 -18.82
C LEU A 210 -8.29 17.54 -19.67
N SER A 211 -8.73 18.76 -19.38
CA SER A 211 -9.77 19.45 -20.16
C SER A 211 -9.24 20.11 -21.44
N GLY A 212 -7.92 20.10 -21.65
CA GLY A 212 -7.30 20.73 -22.82
C GLY A 212 -7.27 22.27 -22.75
N ASP A 213 -7.47 22.89 -21.58
CA ASP A 213 -7.34 24.34 -21.38
C ASP A 213 -5.86 24.73 -21.30
N VAL A 214 -5.19 24.66 -22.45
CA VAL A 214 -3.74 24.92 -22.62
C VAL A 214 -3.31 26.30 -22.08
N PRO A 215 -4.05 27.41 -22.31
CA PRO A 215 -3.66 28.71 -21.79
C PRO A 215 -3.57 28.76 -20.25
N LYS A 216 -4.60 28.28 -19.55
CA LYS A 216 -4.59 28.27 -18.08
C LYS A 216 -3.60 27.27 -17.50
N PHE A 217 -3.42 26.13 -18.16
CA PHE A 217 -2.40 25.15 -17.79
C PHE A 217 -0.99 25.78 -17.84
N ILE A 218 -0.66 26.52 -18.91
CA ILE A 218 0.65 27.18 -19.06
C ILE A 218 0.85 28.26 -18.00
N GLU A 219 -0.16 29.07 -17.67
CA GLU A 219 -0.05 30.05 -16.60
C GLU A 219 0.26 29.40 -15.25
N THR A 220 -0.48 28.35 -14.91
CA THR A 220 -0.29 27.63 -13.64
C THR A 220 1.07 26.93 -13.60
N LEU A 221 1.52 26.36 -14.71
CA LEU A 221 2.86 25.75 -14.84
C LEU A 221 3.98 26.78 -14.61
N LYS A 222 3.85 27.99 -15.17
CA LYS A 222 4.83 29.07 -14.98
C LYS A 222 4.94 29.47 -13.50
N VAL A 223 3.82 29.53 -12.78
CA VAL A 223 3.82 29.82 -11.33
C VAL A 223 4.59 28.74 -10.57
N TYR A 224 4.37 27.46 -10.88
CA TYR A 224 5.09 26.37 -10.24
C TYR A 224 6.59 26.36 -10.54
N LEU A 225 6.97 26.60 -11.80
CA LEU A 225 8.38 26.67 -12.22
C LEU A 225 9.11 27.86 -11.60
N ASN A 226 8.48 29.03 -11.51
CA ASN A 226 9.08 30.20 -10.86
C ASN A 226 9.24 29.98 -9.35
N THR A 227 8.26 29.33 -8.73
CA THR A 227 8.34 28.99 -7.31
C THR A 227 9.47 28.01 -7.05
N SER A 228 9.62 26.95 -7.84
CA SER A 228 10.70 25.97 -7.68
C SER A 228 12.08 26.51 -8.04
N ALA A 229 12.21 27.33 -9.10
CA ALA A 229 13.48 27.91 -9.54
C ALA A 229 14.01 29.00 -8.60
N SER A 230 13.12 29.79 -7.97
CA SER A 230 13.53 30.81 -6.99
C SER A 230 14.21 30.21 -5.76
N TYR A 231 13.89 28.97 -5.39
CA TYR A 231 14.59 28.25 -4.32
C TYR A 231 16.03 27.87 -4.70
N THR A 232 16.30 27.51 -5.96
CA THR A 232 17.65 27.12 -6.40
C THR A 232 18.62 28.31 -6.40
N ILE A 233 18.12 29.54 -6.58
CA ILE A 233 18.94 30.75 -6.59
C ILE A 233 19.20 31.28 -5.16
N SER A 234 18.35 30.94 -4.19
CA SER A 234 18.43 31.47 -2.82
C SER A 234 19.30 30.64 -1.86
N ILE A 235 19.96 29.57 -2.34
CA ILE A 235 20.79 28.65 -1.54
C ILE A 235 22.27 28.65 -2.03
N ASN A 236 22.67 29.63 -2.85
CA ASN A 236 24.07 29.94 -3.18
C ASN A 236 24.47 31.28 -2.57
#